data_AF-Q7M7D8-F1
#
_entry.id   AF-Q7M7D8-F1
#
_cell.length_a   1.000
_cell.length_b   1.000
_cell.length_c   1.000
_cell.angle_alpha   90.00
_cell.angle_beta   90.00
_cell.angle_gamma   90.00
#
_symmetry.space_group_name_H-M   'P 1'
#
loop_
_entity.id
_entity.type
_entity.pdbx_description
1 polymer ?
#
loop_
_entity_poly.entity_id
_entity_poly.type
_entity_poly.pdbx_seq_one_letter_code
_entity_poly.pdbx_strand_id
1 'polypeptide(L)'
;MMTDKEISSVDSLKASFKSGVRLMPEAFSHLIDEAYRAYETIDGAQGDGPTAGLKRDGKGKLALNIHHSGGLNPHQGALALSLKPEGGLSFAGGGYLKLDADRQVQFADFFSLSRRERIEITRVLGLKRTMMTRIVSTTLSPEAREFFGYSVSLNAVGDRLAVGMNTKICIYTRRKSGEWNTSTPIVLESYQSDSSWDVSLNAAGDCLALANRFRQRVGVHMRANGVWNVRKPVWFPAPSRIEFFGLGVSLSAAGDCLVTGCEFKSALHSTFHMFTRTNGIWDSENPIKFPVPSSSYEFGKAVRLSAAGNCLAVHGYDDFTISTIYVYTRTNGIWDSENPIKFSHLEGQSSVFSKVFSLNAEGDRLAVGVGFYKSTNIVREVYLYTRTNGIWDRENPIKFSAPSSDVTYFGRAIELNDAGDRLAVGAASRVYVYTCLNNKWNIETPIEILDPSGNSDNLDSFGGAVGLNKAGTSLAVGVISMKIGSASEASAVYIFENVK
;
A
#
# COMPACT_ATOMS: atom_id res chain seq x y z
N MET A 1 22.46 -22.23 -43.38
CA MET A 1 22.92 -20.83 -43.26
C MET A 1 21.66 -20.05 -42.96
N MET A 2 21.52 -19.52 -41.73
CA MET A 2 20.26 -18.92 -41.26
C MET A 2 19.93 -17.67 -42.07
N THR A 3 18.64 -17.46 -42.36
CA THR A 3 18.17 -16.24 -43.03
C THR A 3 18.20 -15.04 -42.07
N ASP A 4 18.33 -13.81 -42.57
CA ASP A 4 18.35 -12.60 -41.74
C ASP A 4 17.11 -12.46 -40.82
N LYS A 5 16.00 -13.09 -41.23
CA LYS A 5 14.75 -13.15 -40.47
C LYS A 5 14.81 -14.12 -39.28
N GLU A 6 15.52 -15.24 -39.42
CA GLU A 6 15.75 -16.23 -38.34
C GLU A 6 16.68 -15.69 -37.27
N ILE A 7 17.73 -14.95 -37.67
CA ILE A 7 18.69 -14.33 -36.75
C ILE A 7 18.00 -13.25 -35.89
N SER A 8 17.11 -12.46 -36.50
CA SER A 8 16.29 -11.44 -35.82
C SER A 8 15.40 -12.01 -34.70
N SER A 9 14.76 -13.17 -34.92
CA SER A 9 13.88 -13.81 -33.93
C SER A 9 14.66 -14.41 -32.77
N VAL A 10 15.79 -15.07 -33.05
CA VAL A 10 16.67 -15.64 -32.03
C VAL A 10 17.32 -14.55 -31.17
N ASP A 11 17.70 -13.42 -31.75
CA ASP A 11 18.29 -12.31 -31.00
C ASP A 11 17.24 -11.51 -30.20
N SER A 12 15.99 -11.43 -30.67
CA SER A 12 14.84 -10.93 -29.90
C SER A 12 14.53 -11.80 -28.67
N LEU A 13 14.62 -13.13 -28.83
CA LEU A 13 14.49 -14.08 -27.73
C LEU A 13 15.62 -13.89 -26.70
N LYS A 14 16.88 -13.81 -27.15
CA LYS A 14 18.03 -13.55 -26.26
C LYS A 14 17.94 -12.21 -25.51
N ALA A 15 17.39 -11.17 -26.14
CA ALA A 15 17.14 -9.88 -25.50
C ALA A 15 16.08 -9.99 -24.39
N SER A 16 15.05 -10.80 -24.60
CA SER A 16 13.96 -11.06 -23.65
C SER A 16 14.40 -11.87 -22.42
N PHE A 17 15.50 -12.62 -22.55
CA PHE A 17 16.10 -13.45 -21.50
C PHE A 17 17.39 -12.88 -20.89
N LYS A 18 17.79 -11.63 -21.19
CA LYS A 18 18.91 -10.99 -20.49
C LYS A 18 18.56 -10.80 -19.01
N SER A 19 19.50 -11.17 -18.13
CA SER A 19 19.40 -10.96 -16.68
C SER A 19 19.02 -9.52 -16.35
N GLY A 20 17.86 -9.34 -15.68
CA GLY A 20 17.38 -8.04 -15.21
C GLY A 20 16.18 -7.48 -15.97
N VAL A 21 15.74 -8.11 -17.06
CA VAL A 21 14.49 -7.73 -17.75
C VAL A 21 13.29 -8.45 -17.11
N ARG A 22 12.26 -7.68 -16.73
CA ARG A 22 11.02 -8.21 -16.15
C ARG A 22 10.00 -8.40 -17.26
N LEU A 23 9.59 -9.65 -17.50
CA LEU A 23 8.52 -9.96 -18.44
C LEU A 23 7.18 -9.60 -17.80
N MET A 24 6.40 -8.77 -18.48
CA MET A 24 5.03 -8.43 -18.09
C MET A 24 4.08 -9.60 -18.42
N PRO A 25 2.91 -9.73 -17.77
CA PRO A 25 1.96 -10.82 -18.02
C PRO A 25 1.58 -10.99 -19.49
N GLU A 26 1.52 -9.90 -20.26
CA GLU A 26 1.19 -9.88 -21.68
C GLU A 26 2.34 -10.39 -22.57
N ALA A 27 3.57 -10.45 -22.03
CA ALA A 27 4.73 -11.00 -22.72
C ALA A 27 4.80 -12.54 -22.64
N PHE A 28 3.97 -13.18 -21.82
CA PHE A 28 3.96 -14.65 -21.68
C PHE A 28 3.34 -15.34 -22.88
N SER A 29 2.23 -14.82 -23.43
CA SER A 29 1.63 -15.31 -24.68
C SER A 29 2.58 -15.11 -25.85
N HIS A 30 3.20 -13.92 -25.93
CA HIS A 30 4.17 -13.60 -26.99
C HIS A 30 5.44 -14.47 -26.90
N LEU A 31 5.88 -14.85 -25.70
CA LEU A 31 6.99 -15.78 -25.48
C LEU A 31 6.64 -17.21 -25.93
N ILE A 32 5.41 -17.64 -25.66
CA ILE A 32 4.88 -18.94 -26.09
C ILE A 32 4.76 -18.97 -27.62
N ASP A 33 4.26 -17.89 -28.23
CA ASP A 33 4.12 -17.75 -29.69
C ASP A 33 5.47 -17.64 -30.43
N GLU A 34 6.45 -16.95 -29.84
CA GLU A 34 7.82 -16.85 -30.39
C GLU A 34 8.60 -18.17 -30.22
N ALA A 35 8.44 -18.87 -29.10
CA ALA A 35 9.00 -20.20 -28.90
C ALA A 35 8.40 -21.23 -29.86
N TYR A 36 7.11 -21.08 -30.19
CA TYR A 36 6.41 -21.90 -31.17
C TYR A 36 6.87 -21.59 -32.61
N ARG A 37 7.01 -20.32 -32.99
CA ARG A 37 7.53 -19.92 -34.32
C ARG A 37 9.00 -20.33 -34.53
N ALA A 38 9.84 -20.24 -33.51
CA ALA A 38 11.22 -20.70 -33.59
C ALA A 38 11.34 -22.22 -33.83
N TYR A 39 10.34 -22.99 -33.39
CA TYR A 39 10.28 -24.45 -33.56
C TYR A 39 9.86 -24.86 -34.98
N GLU A 40 8.83 -24.22 -35.58
CA GLU A 40 8.45 -24.49 -36.98
C GLU A 40 9.55 -24.11 -37.98
N THR A 41 10.41 -23.14 -37.63
CA THR A 41 11.45 -22.63 -38.53
C THR A 41 12.71 -23.51 -38.57
N ILE A 42 12.94 -24.40 -37.58
CA ILE A 42 14.22 -25.12 -37.38
C ILE A 42 14.13 -26.62 -37.74
N ASP A 43 13.09 -27.04 -38.46
CA ASP A 43 12.93 -28.41 -39.00
C ASP A 43 12.53 -29.45 -37.93
N GLY A 44 11.23 -29.56 -37.68
CA GLY A 44 10.64 -30.55 -36.78
C GLY A 44 10.33 -31.86 -37.50
N ALA A 45 11.10 -32.91 -37.22
CA ALA A 45 10.77 -34.26 -37.67
C ALA A 45 9.50 -34.79 -36.99
N GLN A 46 8.61 -35.43 -37.77
CA GLN A 46 7.38 -36.05 -37.29
C GLN A 46 7.65 -37.11 -36.22
N GLY A 47 7.26 -36.87 -34.97
CA GLY A 47 7.17 -37.94 -33.97
C GLY A 47 7.26 -37.55 -32.50
N ASP A 48 7.93 -36.45 -32.16
CA ASP A 48 8.18 -36.10 -30.74
C ASP A 48 7.25 -35.02 -30.20
N GLY A 49 6.73 -35.26 -28.99
CA GLY A 49 5.76 -34.40 -28.32
C GLY A 49 6.38 -33.18 -27.61
N PRO A 50 5.52 -32.24 -27.14
CA PRO A 50 5.84 -30.82 -26.88
C PRO A 50 6.79 -30.48 -25.70
N THR A 51 7.64 -31.41 -25.27
CA THR A 51 8.44 -31.29 -24.03
C THR A 51 9.90 -31.71 -24.07
N ALA A 52 10.45 -32.09 -25.20
CA ALA A 52 11.84 -32.54 -25.33
C ALA A 52 12.91 -31.41 -25.19
N GLY A 53 12.58 -30.30 -24.51
CA GLY A 53 13.16 -29.00 -24.78
C GLY A 53 14.19 -28.45 -23.80
N LEU A 54 13.96 -28.35 -22.49
CA LEU A 54 14.77 -27.42 -21.66
C LEU A 54 15.15 -27.98 -20.28
N LYS A 55 16.46 -27.97 -19.96
CA LYS A 55 17.09 -28.23 -18.66
C LYS A 55 17.93 -27.02 -18.18
N ARG A 56 18.49 -27.09 -16.97
CA ARG A 56 19.62 -26.23 -16.56
C ARG A 56 20.92 -27.03 -16.53
N ASP A 57 22.04 -26.42 -16.93
CA ASP A 57 23.36 -27.06 -16.86
C ASP A 57 23.91 -27.07 -15.41
N GLY A 58 25.02 -27.78 -15.19
CA GLY A 58 25.69 -27.87 -13.88
C GLY A 58 26.22 -26.54 -13.32
N LYS A 59 26.00 -25.42 -14.01
CA LYS A 59 26.33 -24.04 -13.59
C LYS A 59 25.10 -23.14 -13.47
N GLY A 60 23.89 -23.68 -13.66
CA GLY A 60 22.61 -22.99 -13.44
C GLY A 60 22.05 -22.21 -14.64
N LYS A 61 22.63 -22.32 -15.85
CA LYS A 61 22.09 -21.70 -17.08
C LYS A 61 21.07 -22.61 -17.77
N LEU A 62 20.06 -22.03 -18.43
CA LEU A 62 19.10 -22.75 -19.29
C LEU A 62 19.84 -23.40 -20.49
N ALA A 63 19.58 -24.67 -20.78
CA ALA A 63 20.17 -25.46 -21.85
C ALA A 63 19.13 -26.45 -22.44
N LEU A 64 19.24 -26.79 -23.72
CA LEU A 64 18.27 -27.66 -24.40
C LEU A 64 18.47 -29.14 -24.00
N ASN A 65 17.42 -29.93 -23.73
CA ASN A 65 17.52 -31.34 -23.29
C ASN A 65 16.73 -32.32 -24.15
N ILE A 66 17.39 -32.79 -25.21
CA ILE A 66 16.92 -33.64 -26.31
C ILE A 66 16.44 -35.08 -25.96
N HIS A 67 16.07 -35.40 -24.71
CA HIS A 67 15.84 -36.81 -24.33
C HIS A 67 14.54 -37.17 -23.56
N HIS A 68 13.73 -36.26 -23.02
CA HIS A 68 12.58 -36.67 -22.16
C HIS A 68 11.28 -35.86 -22.33
N SER A 69 10.15 -36.56 -22.15
CA SER A 69 8.77 -36.13 -22.36
C SER A 69 8.04 -35.68 -21.07
N GLY A 70 8.18 -34.40 -20.71
CA GLY A 70 7.06 -33.50 -20.35
C GLY A 70 6.33 -33.42 -19.02
N GLY A 71 6.29 -32.20 -18.47
CA GLY A 71 5.60 -31.77 -17.25
C GLY A 71 6.48 -30.92 -16.33
N LEU A 72 5.85 -30.29 -15.34
CA LEU A 72 6.51 -29.52 -14.30
C LEU A 72 6.78 -30.44 -13.09
N ASN A 73 8.03 -30.87 -12.89
CA ASN A 73 8.40 -31.87 -11.88
C ASN A 73 8.94 -31.18 -10.60
N PRO A 74 8.20 -31.20 -9.47
CA PRO A 74 8.63 -30.53 -8.23
C PRO A 74 9.87 -31.15 -7.58
N HIS A 75 10.24 -32.38 -7.93
CA HIS A 75 11.47 -33.02 -7.47
C HIS A 75 12.70 -32.66 -8.32
N GLN A 76 12.52 -32.09 -9.53
CA GLN A 76 13.60 -31.85 -10.49
C GLN A 76 13.69 -30.41 -11.00
N GLY A 77 12.74 -29.53 -10.67
CA GLY A 77 12.82 -28.09 -10.97
C GLY A 77 12.78 -27.73 -12.46
N ALA A 78 12.26 -28.62 -13.31
CA ALA A 78 12.16 -28.43 -14.75
C ALA A 78 10.71 -28.10 -15.17
N LEU A 79 10.57 -27.22 -16.18
CA LEU A 79 9.31 -26.86 -16.84
C LEU A 79 9.32 -27.43 -18.26
N ALA A 80 8.33 -28.25 -18.62
CA ALA A 80 8.11 -28.69 -19.99
C ALA A 80 6.60 -28.81 -20.28
N LEU A 81 6.14 -28.31 -21.43
CA LEU A 81 4.73 -28.19 -21.88
C LEU A 81 4.17 -29.45 -22.58
N SER A 82 3.37 -30.30 -21.93
CA SER A 82 2.80 -31.50 -22.60
C SER A 82 1.32 -31.31 -22.99
N LEU A 83 0.95 -31.67 -24.24
CA LEU A 83 -0.43 -31.66 -24.76
C LEU A 83 -0.93 -33.10 -24.93
N LYS A 84 -2.00 -33.49 -24.23
CA LYS A 84 -2.90 -34.62 -24.57
C LYS A 84 -4.25 -34.45 -23.84
N PRO A 85 -5.34 -34.96 -24.44
CA PRO A 85 -6.70 -34.51 -24.15
C PRO A 85 -7.11 -34.94 -22.74
N GLU A 86 -8.03 -34.16 -22.14
CA GLU A 86 -8.67 -34.31 -20.82
C GLU A 86 -8.21 -33.27 -19.76
N GLY A 87 -8.65 -32.00 -19.92
CA GLY A 87 -8.91 -31.03 -18.85
C GLY A 87 -8.10 -29.70 -18.84
N GLY A 88 -8.80 -28.57 -18.64
CA GLY A 88 -8.31 -27.16 -18.69
C GLY A 88 -7.15 -26.78 -17.76
N LEU A 89 -7.14 -27.21 -16.50
CA LEU A 89 -5.98 -27.26 -15.61
C LEU A 89 -6.26 -28.40 -14.63
N SER A 90 -5.41 -29.42 -14.55
CA SER A 90 -5.61 -30.54 -13.61
C SER A 90 -4.30 -31.15 -13.13
N PHE A 91 -4.32 -31.71 -11.91
CA PHE A 91 -3.22 -32.52 -11.38
C PHE A 91 -3.51 -34.01 -11.60
N ALA A 92 -2.64 -34.69 -12.35
CA ALA A 92 -2.73 -36.15 -12.49
C ALA A 92 -2.19 -36.87 -11.24
N GLY A 93 -2.48 -38.18 -11.10
CA GLY A 93 -2.12 -39.06 -9.97
C GLY A 93 -0.62 -39.22 -9.64
N GLY A 94 0.25 -38.36 -10.18
CA GLY A 94 1.68 -38.25 -9.87
C GLY A 94 2.18 -36.81 -9.63
N GLY A 95 1.29 -35.82 -9.50
CA GLY A 95 1.67 -34.44 -9.17
C GLY A 95 2.00 -33.52 -10.36
N TYR A 96 1.65 -33.92 -11.58
CA TYR A 96 1.88 -33.14 -12.80
C TYR A 96 0.73 -32.17 -13.09
N LEU A 97 1.03 -30.89 -13.34
CA LEU A 97 0.08 -29.90 -13.85
C LEU A 97 -0.09 -30.04 -15.36
N LYS A 98 -1.34 -30.24 -15.83
CA LYS A 98 -1.72 -30.32 -17.25
C LYS A 98 -2.35 -29.02 -17.75
N LEU A 99 -2.17 -28.71 -19.03
CA LEU A 99 -2.75 -27.55 -19.75
C LEU A 99 -3.52 -28.06 -20.98
N ASP A 100 -4.74 -27.57 -21.20
CA ASP A 100 -5.57 -27.93 -22.36
C ASP A 100 -5.24 -27.05 -23.58
N ALA A 101 -4.93 -27.68 -24.71
CA ALA A 101 -4.54 -27.00 -25.95
C ALA A 101 -5.69 -26.20 -26.57
N ASP A 102 -6.93 -26.66 -26.34
CA ASP A 102 -8.10 -26.24 -27.09
C ASP A 102 -8.97 -25.23 -26.32
N ARG A 103 -8.49 -24.75 -25.17
CA ARG A 103 -9.15 -23.73 -24.35
C ARG A 103 -8.20 -22.56 -24.05
N GLN A 104 -8.69 -21.34 -24.25
CA GLN A 104 -8.04 -20.17 -23.66
C GLN A 104 -8.07 -20.32 -22.13
N VAL A 105 -6.89 -20.39 -21.51
CA VAL A 105 -6.74 -20.31 -20.05
C VAL A 105 -7.18 -18.91 -19.61
N GLN A 106 -8.28 -18.83 -18.89
CA GLN A 106 -8.81 -17.58 -18.35
C GLN A 106 -8.29 -17.35 -16.94
N PHE A 107 -8.28 -16.10 -16.49
CA PHE A 107 -7.87 -15.74 -15.12
C PHE A 107 -8.62 -16.56 -14.05
N ALA A 108 -9.89 -16.87 -14.29
CA ALA A 108 -10.73 -17.68 -13.42
C ALA A 108 -10.22 -19.13 -13.21
N ASP A 109 -9.51 -19.69 -14.19
CA ASP A 109 -8.99 -21.07 -14.12
C ASP A 109 -7.80 -21.18 -13.14
N PHE A 110 -7.08 -20.09 -12.87
CA PHE A 110 -6.05 -20.07 -11.83
C PHE A 110 -6.64 -20.04 -10.41
N PHE A 111 -7.79 -19.39 -10.23
CA PHE A 111 -8.48 -19.31 -8.94
C PHE A 111 -9.32 -20.56 -8.62
N SER A 112 -9.67 -21.36 -9.63
CA SER A 112 -10.32 -22.66 -9.43
C SER A 112 -9.38 -23.74 -8.86
N LEU A 113 -8.06 -23.53 -8.96
CA LEU A 113 -7.05 -24.39 -8.32
C LEU A 113 -7.18 -24.37 -6.79
N SER A 114 -6.67 -25.38 -6.10
CA SER A 114 -6.52 -25.32 -4.65
C SER A 114 -5.40 -24.35 -4.25
N ARG A 115 -5.47 -23.85 -3.02
CA ARG A 115 -4.41 -22.98 -2.45
C ARG A 115 -3.03 -23.63 -2.50
N ARG A 116 -2.94 -24.95 -2.34
CA ARG A 116 -1.68 -25.71 -2.37
C ARG A 116 -1.07 -25.72 -3.78
N GLU A 117 -1.90 -25.91 -4.79
CA GLU A 117 -1.47 -25.98 -6.20
C GLU A 117 -1.00 -24.62 -6.72
N ARG A 118 -1.69 -23.53 -6.37
CA ARG A 118 -1.21 -22.16 -6.66
C ARG A 118 0.15 -21.85 -6.02
N ILE A 119 0.42 -22.40 -4.83
CA ILE A 119 1.69 -22.21 -4.12
C ILE A 119 2.84 -22.95 -4.83
N GLU A 120 2.59 -24.16 -5.34
CA GLU A 120 3.59 -24.94 -6.08
C GLU A 120 3.95 -24.27 -7.42
N ILE A 121 2.95 -23.80 -8.18
CA ILE A 121 3.15 -23.07 -9.43
C ILE A 121 4.03 -21.83 -9.21
N THR A 122 3.70 -21.04 -8.19
CA THR A 122 4.46 -19.82 -7.83
C THR A 122 5.92 -20.14 -7.47
N ARG A 123 6.15 -21.25 -6.75
CA ARG A 123 7.49 -21.68 -6.32
C ARG A 123 8.36 -22.10 -7.51
N VAL A 124 7.80 -22.88 -8.44
CA VAL A 124 8.58 -23.41 -9.57
C VAL A 124 8.87 -22.35 -10.63
N LEU A 125 7.95 -21.41 -10.84
CA LEU A 125 8.17 -20.31 -11.78
C LEU A 125 9.18 -19.27 -11.26
N GLY A 126 9.71 -19.43 -10.04
CA GLY A 126 10.64 -18.48 -9.45
C GLY A 126 10.05 -17.08 -9.30
N LEU A 127 8.72 -16.97 -9.34
CA LEU A 127 8.00 -15.73 -9.07
C LEU A 127 8.32 -15.36 -7.63
N LYS A 128 9.11 -14.28 -7.45
CA LYS A 128 9.43 -13.77 -6.12
C LYS A 128 8.11 -13.53 -5.41
N ARG A 129 7.83 -14.38 -4.44
CA ARG A 129 6.60 -14.39 -3.66
C ARG A 129 6.34 -12.97 -3.18
N THR A 130 5.17 -12.44 -3.50
CA THR A 130 4.57 -11.44 -2.62
C THR A 130 4.32 -12.17 -1.31
N MET A 131 5.24 -12.05 -0.35
CA MET A 131 5.08 -12.75 0.92
C MET A 131 3.95 -12.06 1.65
N MET A 132 2.84 -12.77 1.79
CA MET A 132 1.64 -12.27 2.46
C MET A 132 1.60 -12.81 3.88
N THR A 133 1.60 -11.90 4.84
CA THR A 133 1.33 -12.21 6.25
C THR A 133 -0.06 -11.71 6.59
N ARG A 134 -0.90 -12.56 7.20
CA ARG A 134 -2.19 -12.15 7.78
C ARG A 134 -2.03 -12.04 9.29
N ILE A 135 -2.37 -10.88 9.83
CA ILE A 135 -2.43 -10.61 11.27
C ILE A 135 -3.89 -10.41 11.64
N VAL A 136 -4.36 -11.11 12.66
CA VAL A 136 -5.72 -10.96 13.21
C VAL A 136 -5.62 -10.44 14.63
N SER A 137 -6.64 -9.73 15.11
CA SER A 137 -6.68 -9.32 16.52
C SER A 137 -6.60 -10.54 17.44
N THR A 138 -5.77 -10.44 18.48
CA THR A 138 -5.60 -11.50 19.49
C THR A 138 -6.66 -11.45 20.59
N THR A 139 -7.51 -10.42 20.61
CA THR A 139 -8.66 -10.33 21.51
C THR A 139 -9.93 -10.65 20.73
N LEU A 140 -10.44 -11.86 20.98
CA LEU A 140 -11.83 -12.19 20.69
C LEU A 140 -12.65 -11.79 21.92
N SER A 141 -12.88 -10.49 22.15
CA SER A 141 -14.09 -10.15 22.88
C SER A 141 -15.24 -10.37 21.88
N PRO A 142 -16.12 -11.36 22.08
CA PRO A 142 -17.16 -11.69 21.10
C PRO A 142 -18.18 -10.55 20.90
N GLU A 143 -18.16 -9.55 21.77
CA GLU A 143 -19.23 -8.56 21.97
C GLU A 143 -18.88 -7.16 21.44
N ALA A 144 -17.61 -6.87 21.12
CA ALA A 144 -17.17 -5.53 20.74
C ALA A 144 -16.59 -5.47 19.31
N ARG A 145 -17.07 -4.52 18.50
CA ARG A 145 -16.45 -4.18 17.22
C ARG A 145 -15.09 -3.53 17.50
N GLU A 146 -14.00 -4.27 17.30
CA GLU A 146 -12.66 -3.76 17.59
C GLU A 146 -12.07 -2.88 16.48
N PHE A 147 -12.54 -2.97 15.22
CA PHE A 147 -11.97 -2.24 14.06
C PHE A 147 -10.44 -2.40 13.93
N PHE A 148 -9.92 -3.61 14.16
CA PHE A 148 -8.49 -3.91 14.01
C PHE A 148 -8.01 -3.59 12.59
N GLY A 149 -6.97 -2.76 12.46
CA GLY A 149 -6.50 -2.30 11.15
C GLY A 149 -7.18 -1.03 10.66
N TYR A 150 -7.90 -0.30 11.52
CA TYR A 150 -8.48 1.01 11.19
C TYR A 150 -7.42 2.01 10.73
N SER A 151 -6.26 2.00 11.38
CA SER A 151 -5.10 2.81 11.04
C SER A 151 -3.87 1.92 11.08
N VAL A 152 -2.99 2.05 10.09
CA VAL A 152 -1.75 1.28 9.98
C VAL A 152 -0.60 2.21 9.65
N SER A 153 0.57 1.94 10.22
CA SER A 153 1.79 2.68 9.91
C SER A 153 2.99 1.75 9.94
N LEU A 154 3.78 1.77 8.86
CA LEU A 154 5.05 1.06 8.76
C LEU A 154 6.20 2.03 9.03
N ASN A 155 7.28 1.54 9.64
CA ASN A 155 8.52 2.30 9.68
C ASN A 155 9.25 2.24 8.32
N ALA A 156 10.30 3.04 8.15
CA ALA A 156 10.98 3.18 6.86
C ALA A 156 11.52 1.85 6.31
N VAL A 157 12.08 0.99 7.16
CA VAL A 157 12.61 -0.31 6.71
C VAL A 157 11.49 -1.32 6.42
N GLY A 158 10.33 -1.18 7.06
CA GLY A 158 9.21 -2.13 6.95
C GLY A 158 9.36 -3.35 7.88
N ASP A 159 10.07 -3.21 8.99
CA ASP A 159 10.24 -4.26 10.02
C ASP A 159 9.39 -4.00 11.29
N ARG A 160 8.69 -2.86 11.35
CA ARG A 160 7.77 -2.50 12.43
C ARG A 160 6.46 -2.00 11.84
N LEU A 161 5.36 -2.48 12.41
CA LEU A 161 4.00 -2.11 12.04
C LEU A 161 3.24 -1.72 13.29
N ALA A 162 2.74 -0.49 13.34
CA ALA A 162 1.73 -0.07 14.30
C ALA A 162 0.34 -0.27 13.70
N VAL A 163 -0.57 -0.82 14.50
CA VAL A 163 -1.96 -1.08 14.12
C VAL A 163 -2.88 -0.49 15.18
N GLY A 164 -3.67 0.50 14.77
CA GLY A 164 -4.75 1.06 15.57
C GLY A 164 -6.01 0.21 15.52
N MET A 165 -6.74 0.19 16.63
CA MET A 165 -8.09 -0.40 16.76
C MET A 165 -8.89 0.44 17.78
N ASN A 166 -10.10 0.07 18.17
CA ASN A 166 -10.95 0.89 19.05
C ASN A 166 -10.42 1.03 20.49
N THR A 167 -9.84 -0.03 21.05
CA THR A 167 -9.57 -0.09 22.50
C THR A 167 -8.08 -0.06 22.83
N LYS A 168 -7.21 -0.30 21.85
CA LYS A 168 -5.77 -0.45 22.04
C LYS A 168 -5.00 -0.17 20.76
N ILE A 169 -3.69 -0.22 20.86
CA ILE A 169 -2.78 -0.20 19.71
C ILE A 169 -1.84 -1.40 19.84
N CYS A 170 -1.61 -2.09 18.72
CA CYS A 170 -0.66 -3.20 18.66
C CYS A 170 0.54 -2.81 17.81
N ILE A 171 1.74 -3.13 18.30
CA ILE A 171 2.99 -2.97 17.54
C ILE A 171 3.54 -4.36 17.26
N TYR A 172 3.62 -4.69 15.98
CA TYR A 172 4.20 -5.92 15.47
C TYR A 172 5.64 -5.67 15.02
N THR A 173 6.50 -6.66 15.22
CA THR A 173 7.91 -6.59 14.84
C THR A 173 8.26 -7.79 13.97
N ARG A 174 9.08 -7.54 12.95
CA ARG A 174 9.63 -8.57 12.09
C ARG A 174 10.85 -9.18 12.76
N ARG A 175 10.90 -10.51 12.83
CA ARG A 175 12.04 -11.27 13.33
C ARG A 175 13.19 -11.19 12.33
N LYS A 176 14.42 -11.42 12.80
CA LYS A 176 15.60 -11.54 11.93
C LYS A 176 15.48 -12.63 10.87
N SER A 177 14.65 -13.66 11.13
CA SER A 177 14.32 -14.71 10.16
C SER A 177 13.45 -14.23 9.00
N GLY A 178 12.95 -12.98 9.03
CA GLY A 178 12.11 -12.39 7.99
C GLY A 178 10.61 -12.59 8.20
N GLU A 179 10.20 -13.30 9.25
CA GLU A 179 8.79 -13.51 9.61
C GLU A 179 8.28 -12.47 10.61
N TRP A 180 7.01 -12.09 10.51
CA TRP A 180 6.37 -11.21 11.49
C TRP A 180 6.05 -11.95 12.79
N ASN A 181 6.37 -11.36 13.94
CA ASN A 181 5.99 -11.89 15.24
C ASN A 181 4.52 -11.53 15.54
N THR A 182 3.58 -12.38 15.11
CA THR A 182 2.14 -12.13 15.23
C THR A 182 1.55 -12.57 16.56
N SER A 183 2.20 -13.50 17.28
CA SER A 183 1.65 -14.09 18.51
C SER A 183 1.88 -13.26 19.77
N THR A 184 2.88 -12.39 19.77
CA THR A 184 3.28 -11.58 20.95
C THR A 184 3.52 -10.12 20.55
N PRO A 185 2.47 -9.40 20.11
CA PRO A 185 2.59 -7.96 19.87
C PRO A 185 2.87 -7.20 21.16
N ILE A 186 3.52 -6.04 21.02
CA ILE A 186 3.47 -5.05 22.10
C ILE A 186 2.09 -4.40 22.07
N VAL A 187 1.38 -4.44 23.19
CA VAL A 187 0.05 -3.86 23.33
C VAL A 187 0.14 -2.59 24.17
N LEU A 188 -0.37 -1.50 23.61
CA LEU A 188 -0.60 -0.25 24.33
C LEU A 188 -2.11 -0.20 24.64
N GLU A 189 -2.48 -0.55 25.88
CA GLU A 189 -3.87 -0.59 26.31
C GLU A 189 -4.42 0.82 26.57
N SER A 190 -5.69 1.04 26.24
CA SER A 190 -6.42 2.23 26.67
C SER A 190 -7.60 1.84 27.56
N TYR A 191 -7.79 2.60 28.63
CA TYR A 191 -8.85 2.37 29.60
C TYR A 191 -10.22 2.79 29.01
N GLN A 192 -11.05 1.78 28.73
CA GLN A 192 -12.51 1.81 28.51
C GLN A 192 -13.05 2.84 27.50
N SER A 193 -13.23 2.53 26.20
CA SER A 193 -14.42 2.83 25.34
C SER A 193 -14.15 2.60 23.84
N ASP A 194 -15.22 2.61 23.04
CA ASP A 194 -15.25 2.37 21.59
C ASP A 194 -14.78 3.57 20.74
N SER A 195 -13.48 3.75 20.49
CA SER A 195 -13.03 4.71 19.46
C SER A 195 -11.69 4.40 18.80
N SER A 196 -11.67 4.41 17.46
CA SER A 196 -10.47 4.09 16.69
C SER A 196 -9.28 5.02 16.97
N TRP A 197 -8.12 4.41 17.21
CA TRP A 197 -6.85 5.12 17.31
C TRP A 197 -6.22 5.34 15.93
N ASP A 198 -5.87 6.59 15.62
CA ASP A 198 -4.95 6.91 14.53
C ASP A 198 -3.51 6.76 15.02
N VAL A 199 -2.65 6.19 14.18
CA VAL A 199 -1.25 5.87 14.51
C VAL A 199 -0.28 6.40 13.47
N SER A 200 0.90 6.84 13.91
CA SER A 200 2.01 7.23 13.03
C SER A 200 3.34 6.84 13.66
N LEU A 201 4.12 6.00 12.98
CA LEU A 201 5.50 5.67 13.35
C LEU A 201 6.48 6.63 12.70
N ASN A 202 7.58 6.92 13.40
CA ASN A 202 8.74 7.55 12.79
C ASN A 202 9.53 6.54 11.91
N ALA A 203 10.51 7.02 11.15
CA ALA A 203 11.27 6.20 10.20
C ALA A 203 12.04 5.07 10.88
N ALA A 204 12.59 5.32 12.06
CA ALA A 204 13.24 4.28 12.85
C ALA A 204 12.21 3.26 13.39
N GLY A 205 10.98 3.66 13.67
CA GLY A 205 9.96 2.83 14.32
C GLY A 205 10.22 2.69 15.83
N ASP A 206 10.85 3.68 16.45
CA ASP A 206 11.09 3.78 17.89
C ASP A 206 10.31 4.93 18.54
N CYS A 207 9.62 5.75 17.76
CA CYS A 207 8.65 6.73 18.23
C CYS A 207 7.32 6.48 17.54
N LEU A 208 6.25 6.34 18.33
CA LEU A 208 4.89 6.13 17.88
C LEU A 208 4.01 7.26 18.41
N ALA A 209 3.41 8.02 17.51
CA ALA A 209 2.34 8.94 17.86
C ALA A 209 0.99 8.24 17.73
N LEU A 210 0.07 8.65 18.60
CA LEU A 210 -1.27 8.13 18.66
C LEU A 210 -2.26 9.24 19.01
N ALA A 211 -3.42 9.20 18.36
CA ALA A 211 -4.49 10.16 18.57
C ALA A 211 -5.84 9.45 18.72
N ASN A 212 -6.63 9.91 19.70
CA ASN A 212 -8.00 9.46 19.93
C ASN A 212 -8.91 10.68 20.10
N ARG A 213 -9.69 10.93 19.05
CA ARG A 213 -10.65 12.03 18.96
C ARG A 213 -11.65 12.08 20.13
N PHE A 214 -12.26 10.95 20.45
CA PHE A 214 -13.35 10.91 21.44
C PHE A 214 -12.87 11.12 22.86
N ARG A 215 -11.63 10.69 23.16
CA ARG A 215 -10.99 10.93 24.44
C ARG A 215 -10.21 12.23 24.50
N GLN A 216 -10.07 12.92 23.37
CA GLN A 216 -9.27 14.14 23.24
C GLN A 216 -7.82 13.90 23.67
N ARG A 217 -7.26 12.76 23.28
CA ARG A 217 -5.92 12.34 23.71
C ARG A 217 -4.99 12.24 22.53
N VAL A 218 -3.84 12.90 22.65
CA VAL A 218 -2.71 12.75 21.75
C VAL A 218 -1.49 12.47 22.60
N GLY A 219 -0.73 11.46 22.20
CA GLY A 219 0.47 11.09 22.92
C GLY A 219 1.52 10.49 22.01
N VAL A 220 2.71 10.37 22.56
CA VAL A 220 3.79 9.60 21.94
C VAL A 220 4.32 8.57 22.93
N HIS A 221 4.49 7.35 22.42
CA HIS A 221 5.29 6.34 23.08
C HIS A 221 6.66 6.29 22.42
N MET A 222 7.68 6.11 23.25
CA MET A 222 9.06 6.02 22.79
C MET A 222 9.64 4.68 23.23
N ARG A 223 10.46 4.11 22.35
CA ARG A 223 11.21 2.89 22.58
C ARG A 223 12.64 3.26 22.94
N ALA A 224 13.09 2.80 24.10
CA ALA A 224 14.46 2.98 24.56
C ALA A 224 15.08 1.61 24.85
N ASN A 225 16.31 1.38 24.40
CA ASN A 225 17.07 0.14 24.64
C ASN A 225 16.29 -1.15 24.30
N GLY A 226 15.49 -1.11 23.24
CA GLY A 226 14.76 -2.28 22.79
C GLY A 226 13.33 -2.40 23.32
N VAL A 227 12.93 -1.60 24.32
CA VAL A 227 11.68 -1.74 25.05
C VAL A 227 10.80 -0.50 24.87
N TRP A 228 9.53 -0.70 24.56
CA TRP A 228 8.55 0.39 24.52
C TRP A 228 8.23 0.85 25.94
N ASN A 229 8.34 2.15 26.18
CA ASN A 229 7.92 2.73 27.44
C ASN A 229 6.39 2.86 27.46
N VAL A 230 5.72 1.77 27.79
CA VAL A 230 4.24 1.71 27.84
C VAL A 230 3.66 2.45 29.05
N ARG A 231 4.47 2.68 30.10
CA ARG A 231 4.02 3.26 31.38
C ARG A 231 4.23 4.76 31.50
N LYS A 232 5.14 5.34 30.71
CA LYS A 232 5.42 6.79 30.71
C LYS A 232 5.40 7.35 29.28
N PRO A 233 4.24 7.30 28.59
CA PRO A 233 4.05 8.11 27.39
C PRO A 233 4.16 9.60 27.72
N VAL A 234 4.50 10.39 26.70
CA VAL A 234 4.32 11.84 26.75
C VAL A 234 2.93 12.14 26.21
N TRP A 235 2.07 12.71 27.05
CA TRP A 235 0.73 13.16 26.66
C TRP A 235 0.75 14.66 26.42
N PHE A 236 0.12 15.08 25.34
CA PHE A 236 0.02 16.48 24.97
C PHE A 236 -1.33 17.02 25.44
N PRO A 237 -1.36 18.13 26.21
CA PRO A 237 -2.60 18.74 26.62
C PRO A 237 -3.33 19.35 25.42
N ALA A 238 -4.65 19.35 25.46
CA ALA A 238 -5.42 20.22 24.57
C ALA A 238 -5.04 21.69 24.88
N PRO A 239 -4.76 22.52 23.88
CA PRO A 239 -4.31 23.90 24.10
C PRO A 239 -5.35 24.79 24.82
N SER A 240 -6.63 24.39 24.83
CA SER A 240 -7.68 25.04 25.59
C SER A 240 -8.80 24.08 26.01
N ARG A 241 -9.61 24.48 27.01
CA ARG A 241 -10.78 23.71 27.50
C ARG A 241 -11.92 23.60 26.47
N ILE A 242 -11.83 24.30 25.35
CA ILE A 242 -12.85 24.35 24.31
C ILE A 242 -12.44 23.61 23.05
N GLU A 243 -11.27 22.96 23.00
CA GLU A 243 -10.78 22.22 21.83
C GLU A 243 -10.86 20.70 22.08
N PHE A 244 -11.43 19.97 21.12
CA PHE A 244 -11.36 18.52 21.00
C PHE A 244 -10.10 18.12 20.25
N PHE A 245 -9.22 17.38 20.92
CA PHE A 245 -7.88 17.05 20.40
C PHE A 245 -7.80 15.67 19.75
N GLY A 246 -6.85 15.45 18.85
CA GLY A 246 -6.61 14.14 18.23
C GLY A 246 -7.41 13.89 16.94
N LEU A 247 -7.55 14.92 16.11
CA LEU A 247 -8.06 14.80 14.74
C LEU A 247 -6.89 14.61 13.77
N GLY A 248 -6.62 13.36 13.38
CA GLY A 248 -5.45 13.04 12.56
C GLY A 248 -4.12 13.22 13.32
N VAL A 249 -3.11 12.47 12.93
CA VAL A 249 -1.80 12.50 13.57
C VAL A 249 -0.71 12.23 12.54
N SER A 250 0.41 12.95 12.63
CA SER A 250 1.56 12.73 11.76
C SER A 250 2.86 13.02 12.50
N LEU A 251 3.81 12.10 12.43
CA LEU A 251 5.20 12.28 12.86
C LEU A 251 6.13 12.52 11.68
N SER A 252 7.17 13.31 11.93
CA SER A 252 8.37 13.36 11.10
C SER A 252 9.18 12.05 11.20
N ALA A 253 10.06 11.81 10.22
CA ALA A 253 10.91 10.62 10.17
C ALA A 253 11.86 10.52 11.38
N ALA A 254 12.37 11.66 11.87
CA ALA A 254 13.20 11.71 13.07
C ALA A 254 12.42 11.47 14.37
N GLY A 255 11.08 11.63 14.34
CA GLY A 255 10.24 11.57 15.54
C GLY A 255 10.46 12.77 16.46
N ASP A 256 10.82 13.94 15.90
CA ASP A 256 11.04 15.18 16.64
C ASP A 256 10.00 16.26 16.35
N CYS A 257 9.18 16.09 15.32
CA CYS A 257 8.01 16.91 15.05
C CYS A 257 6.75 16.02 15.05
N LEU A 258 5.72 16.46 15.76
CA LEU A 258 4.38 15.87 15.84
C LEU A 258 3.35 16.90 15.43
N VAL A 259 2.46 16.56 14.51
CA VAL A 259 1.29 17.39 14.16
C VAL A 259 0.01 16.63 14.44
N THR A 260 -0.97 17.33 15.00
CA THR A 260 -2.31 16.80 15.26
C THR A 260 -3.36 17.89 15.10
N GLY A 261 -4.51 17.52 14.57
CA GLY A 261 -5.66 18.40 14.46
C GLY A 261 -6.47 18.51 15.74
N CYS A 262 -7.28 19.56 15.79
CA CYS A 262 -8.21 19.85 16.87
C CYS A 262 -9.44 20.61 16.37
N GLU A 263 -10.57 20.46 17.06
CA GLU A 263 -11.84 21.09 16.70
C GLU A 263 -12.43 21.85 17.89
N PHE A 264 -12.88 23.08 17.68
CA PHE A 264 -13.50 23.86 18.75
C PHE A 264 -14.90 23.33 19.08
N LYS A 265 -15.30 23.41 20.35
CA LYS A 265 -16.62 22.97 20.85
C LYS A 265 -17.80 23.65 20.16
N SER A 266 -17.62 24.86 19.67
CA SER A 266 -18.63 25.58 18.89
C SER A 266 -18.77 25.08 17.44
N ALA A 267 -17.99 24.05 17.03
CA ALA A 267 -18.01 23.34 15.74
C ALA A 267 -17.82 24.20 14.47
N LEU A 268 -17.74 25.52 14.59
CA LEU A 268 -17.57 26.44 13.46
C LEU A 268 -16.09 26.60 13.04
N HIS A 269 -15.15 26.22 13.92
CA HIS A 269 -13.73 26.36 13.68
C HIS A 269 -12.99 25.09 14.09
N SER A 270 -11.89 24.80 13.40
CA SER A 270 -10.91 23.80 13.78
C SER A 270 -9.52 24.33 13.45
N THR A 271 -8.50 23.76 14.08
CA THR A 271 -7.10 24.11 13.82
C THR A 271 -6.21 22.90 14.05
N PHE A 272 -4.91 23.07 14.07
CA PHE A 272 -3.95 22.03 14.37
C PHE A 272 -2.77 22.61 15.16
N HIS A 273 -2.05 21.72 15.83
CA HIS A 273 -0.88 22.07 16.63
C HIS A 273 0.30 21.23 16.24
N MET A 274 1.47 21.88 16.21
CA MET A 274 2.75 21.20 15.99
C MET A 274 3.58 21.28 17.27
N PHE A 275 4.00 20.12 17.76
CA PHE A 275 4.89 19.99 18.91
C PHE A 275 6.27 19.58 18.40
N THR A 276 7.31 20.06 19.10
CA THR A 276 8.69 19.76 18.74
C THR A 276 9.42 19.08 19.90
N ARG A 277 10.39 18.25 19.55
CA ARG A 277 11.26 17.53 20.47
C ARG A 277 12.69 18.00 20.28
N THR A 278 13.28 18.53 21.33
CA THR A 278 14.69 18.96 21.31
C THR A 278 15.44 18.20 22.39
N ASN A 279 16.60 17.62 22.05
CA ASN A 279 17.44 16.85 22.99
C ASN A 279 16.66 15.76 23.76
N GLY A 280 15.71 15.11 23.10
CA GLY A 280 14.91 14.03 23.68
C GLY A 280 13.68 14.49 24.49
N ILE A 281 13.49 15.79 24.68
CA ILE A 281 12.39 16.38 25.47
C ILE A 281 11.38 17.02 24.53
N TRP A 282 10.11 16.64 24.67
CA TRP A 282 9.01 17.26 23.94
C TRP A 282 8.59 18.56 24.63
N ASP A 283 8.47 19.63 23.86
CA ASP A 283 7.83 20.86 24.30
C ASP A 283 6.31 20.71 24.16
N SER A 284 5.66 20.15 25.19
CA SER A 284 4.21 19.92 25.20
C SER A 284 3.38 21.15 25.54
N GLU A 285 4.00 22.19 26.08
CA GLU A 285 3.31 23.40 26.58
C GLU A 285 3.32 24.53 25.54
N ASN A 286 4.31 24.56 24.64
CA ASN A 286 4.46 25.63 23.64
C ASN A 286 4.38 25.07 22.19
N PRO A 287 3.21 24.61 21.75
CA PRO A 287 3.05 24.19 20.36
C PRO A 287 3.23 25.38 19.41
N ILE A 288 3.84 25.10 18.25
CA ILE A 288 3.80 26.00 17.10
C ILE A 288 2.36 26.05 16.61
N LYS A 289 1.81 27.26 16.53
CA LYS A 289 0.45 27.53 16.05
C LYS A 289 0.52 28.11 14.65
N PHE A 290 -0.48 27.77 13.84
CA PHE A 290 -0.64 28.31 12.49
C PHE A 290 -1.91 29.17 12.47
N PRO A 291 -1.90 30.33 11.78
CA PRO A 291 -3.07 31.17 11.68
C PRO A 291 -4.15 30.42 10.91
N VAL A 292 -5.35 30.36 11.50
CA VAL A 292 -6.53 29.78 10.84
C VAL A 292 -7.03 30.81 9.81
N PRO A 293 -7.16 30.46 8.52
CA PRO A 293 -7.74 31.38 7.54
C PRO A 293 -9.16 31.79 7.95
N SER A 294 -9.49 33.08 7.85
CA SER A 294 -10.71 33.66 8.43
C SER A 294 -12.03 33.09 7.89
N SER A 295 -12.03 32.60 6.64
CA SER A 295 -13.18 31.97 6.01
C SER A 295 -13.08 30.44 5.95
N SER A 296 -12.16 29.85 6.73
CA SER A 296 -11.96 28.41 6.70
C SER A 296 -12.90 27.62 7.60
N TYR A 297 -13.32 26.45 7.10
CA TYR A 297 -14.12 25.46 7.82
C TYR A 297 -13.41 24.10 7.79
N GLU A 298 -13.56 23.30 8.86
CA GLU A 298 -12.84 22.03 9.06
C GLU A 298 -11.31 22.05 8.85
N PHE A 299 -10.69 23.22 8.94
CA PHE A 299 -9.25 23.41 8.82
C PHE A 299 -8.48 22.61 9.87
N GLY A 300 -7.48 21.83 9.46
CA GLY A 300 -6.62 21.09 10.41
C GLY A 300 -7.14 19.72 10.84
N LYS A 301 -8.32 19.26 10.39
CA LYS A 301 -8.86 17.94 10.79
C LYS A 301 -8.12 16.74 10.17
N ALA A 302 -7.37 16.97 9.09
CA ALA A 302 -6.47 16.01 8.48
C ALA A 302 -5.16 16.71 8.13
N VAL A 303 -4.03 16.09 8.51
CA VAL A 303 -2.69 16.66 8.45
C VAL A 303 -1.68 15.60 8.01
N ARG A 304 -0.67 16.00 7.23
CA ARG A 304 0.48 15.16 6.86
C ARG A 304 1.76 15.98 6.89
N LEU A 305 2.79 15.46 7.54
CA LEU A 305 4.11 16.06 7.63
C LEU A 305 5.10 15.31 6.73
N SER A 306 6.02 16.02 6.08
CA SER A 306 7.15 15.42 5.38
C SER A 306 8.14 14.76 6.34
N ALA A 307 8.99 13.87 5.83
CA ALA A 307 9.97 13.16 6.64
C ALA A 307 10.91 14.11 7.40
N ALA A 308 11.36 15.18 6.73
CA ALA A 308 12.23 16.19 7.31
C ALA A 308 11.50 17.19 8.24
N GLY A 309 10.17 17.11 8.38
CA GLY A 309 9.42 18.03 9.24
C GLY A 309 9.38 19.48 8.73
N ASN A 310 9.61 19.69 7.43
CA ASN A 310 9.74 21.00 6.79
C ASN A 310 8.64 21.32 5.77
N CYS A 311 7.76 20.37 5.48
CA CYS A 311 6.60 20.57 4.62
C CYS A 311 5.38 19.94 5.30
N LEU A 312 4.30 20.70 5.43
CA LEU A 312 3.09 20.30 6.12
C LEU A 312 1.89 20.54 5.20
N ALA A 313 1.15 19.48 4.89
CA ALA A 313 -0.11 19.55 4.17
C ALA A 313 -1.28 19.44 5.16
N VAL A 314 -2.28 20.28 4.98
CA VAL A 314 -3.45 20.41 5.85
C VAL A 314 -4.70 20.52 4.99
N HIS A 315 -5.72 19.73 5.31
CA HIS A 315 -7.03 19.88 4.68
C HIS A 315 -7.88 20.93 5.41
N GLY A 316 -8.68 21.66 4.65
CA GLY A 316 -9.74 22.54 5.12
C GLY A 316 -10.64 22.98 3.96
N TYR A 317 -11.64 23.79 4.24
CA TYR A 317 -12.44 24.47 3.22
C TYR A 317 -12.03 25.94 3.19
N ASP A 318 -11.77 26.50 2.01
CA ASP A 318 -11.58 27.92 1.78
C ASP A 318 -12.95 28.54 1.42
N ASP A 319 -13.22 29.75 1.90
CA ASP A 319 -14.51 30.43 1.70
C ASP A 319 -15.74 29.54 2.01
N PHE A 320 -15.61 28.74 3.07
CA PHE A 320 -16.58 27.75 3.57
C PHE A 320 -17.03 26.64 2.58
N THR A 321 -16.61 26.69 1.31
CA THR A 321 -17.20 25.88 0.24
C THR A 321 -16.15 25.17 -0.62
N ILE A 322 -14.95 25.73 -0.73
CA ILE A 322 -13.90 25.23 -1.63
C ILE A 322 -12.99 24.28 -0.86
N SER A 323 -13.16 22.96 -1.05
CA SER A 323 -12.28 21.97 -0.43
C SER A 323 -10.83 22.17 -0.89
N THR A 324 -9.94 22.43 0.07
CA THR A 324 -8.60 22.94 -0.16
C THR A 324 -7.56 22.17 0.65
N ILE A 325 -6.42 21.85 0.03
CA ILE A 325 -5.21 21.45 0.74
C ILE A 325 -4.29 22.67 0.83
N TYR A 326 -3.96 23.06 2.06
CA TYR A 326 -3.00 24.11 2.38
C TYR A 326 -1.63 23.46 2.63
N VAL A 327 -0.60 23.90 1.90
CA VAL A 327 0.77 23.42 2.06
C VAL A 327 1.64 24.53 2.63
N TYR A 328 2.14 24.29 3.83
CA TYR A 328 3.08 25.15 4.54
C TYR A 328 4.50 24.64 4.34
N THR A 329 5.46 25.55 4.23
CA THR A 329 6.88 25.21 4.09
C THR A 329 7.70 25.88 5.18
N ARG A 330 8.71 25.15 5.65
CA ARG A 330 9.68 25.62 6.64
C ARG A 330 11.03 25.79 5.96
N THR A 331 11.54 27.01 5.98
CA THR A 331 12.85 27.36 5.42
C THR A 331 13.72 27.95 6.51
N ASN A 332 14.95 27.45 6.67
CA ASN A 332 15.90 27.90 7.71
C ASN A 332 15.29 27.92 9.13
N GLY A 333 14.44 26.95 9.45
CA GLY A 333 13.80 26.83 10.76
C GLY A 333 12.53 27.67 10.96
N ILE A 334 12.14 28.49 9.99
CA ILE A 334 10.96 29.38 10.05
C ILE A 334 9.86 28.86 9.13
N TRP A 335 8.64 28.74 9.65
CA TRP A 335 7.46 28.40 8.86
C TRP A 335 6.91 29.66 8.17
N ASP A 336 6.64 29.57 6.87
CA ASP A 336 5.79 30.56 6.20
C ASP A 336 4.32 30.24 6.51
N SER A 337 3.89 30.67 7.70
CA SER A 337 2.56 30.35 8.23
C SER A 337 1.45 31.24 7.65
N GLU A 338 1.80 32.36 7.02
CA GLU A 338 0.84 33.34 6.51
C GLU A 338 0.53 33.14 5.03
N ASN A 339 1.44 32.54 4.26
CA ASN A 339 1.29 32.36 2.81
C ASN A 339 1.31 30.88 2.41
N PRO A 340 0.35 30.05 2.89
CA PRO A 340 0.28 28.67 2.44
C PRO A 340 -0.02 28.59 0.95
N ILE A 341 0.60 27.60 0.30
CA ILE A 341 0.25 27.24 -1.06
C ILE A 341 -1.08 26.50 -1.03
N LYS A 342 -2.09 27.01 -1.75
CA LYS A 342 -3.43 26.42 -1.80
C LYS A 342 -3.59 25.55 -3.04
N PHE A 343 -4.13 24.35 -2.83
CA PHE A 343 -4.60 23.44 -3.87
C PHE A 343 -6.10 23.28 -3.70
N SER A 344 -6.87 23.49 -4.76
CA SER A 344 -8.30 23.17 -4.83
C SER A 344 -8.61 22.42 -6.11
N HIS A 345 -9.69 21.64 -6.09
CA HIS A 345 -10.27 21.06 -7.30
C HIS A 345 -11.21 22.09 -7.93
N LEU A 346 -11.15 22.26 -9.25
CA LEU A 346 -11.75 23.37 -10.03
C LEU A 346 -13.21 23.71 -9.67
N GLU A 347 -13.55 25.01 -9.79
CA GLU A 347 -14.91 25.55 -9.69
C GLU A 347 -15.89 24.89 -10.70
N GLY A 348 -17.10 24.57 -10.23
CA GLY A 348 -18.21 24.14 -11.08
C GLY A 348 -18.44 22.63 -11.19
N GLN A 349 -17.61 21.79 -10.58
CA GLN A 349 -17.83 20.34 -10.50
C GLN A 349 -18.38 19.91 -9.13
N SER A 350 -19.16 18.82 -9.09
CA SER A 350 -19.67 18.23 -7.85
C SER A 350 -18.61 17.44 -7.06
N SER A 351 -17.38 17.37 -7.57
CA SER A 351 -16.22 16.71 -6.98
C SER A 351 -15.42 17.69 -6.10
N VAL A 352 -14.92 17.20 -4.97
CA VAL A 352 -14.13 17.95 -3.99
C VAL A 352 -12.93 17.12 -3.52
N PHE A 353 -11.85 17.78 -3.11
CA PHE A 353 -10.79 17.10 -2.38
C PHE A 353 -11.35 16.46 -1.10
N SER A 354 -10.93 15.23 -0.86
CA SER A 354 -11.22 14.49 0.36
C SER A 354 -10.18 14.78 1.44
N LYS A 355 -10.46 14.30 2.67
CA LYS A 355 -9.49 14.29 3.77
C LYS A 355 -8.37 13.26 3.60
N VAL A 356 -8.40 12.47 2.51
CA VAL A 356 -7.42 11.41 2.21
C VAL A 356 -6.36 11.97 1.28
N PHE A 357 -5.16 12.19 1.80
CA PHE A 357 -4.01 12.66 1.05
C PHE A 357 -2.70 12.17 1.68
N SER A 358 -1.63 12.20 0.89
CA SER A 358 -0.28 11.78 1.29
C SER A 358 0.77 12.75 0.76
N LEU A 359 1.80 13.02 1.56
CA LEU A 359 3.04 13.67 1.14
C LEU A 359 4.17 12.63 1.08
N ASN A 360 5.14 12.83 0.18
CA ASN A 360 6.38 12.06 0.21
C ASN A 360 7.40 12.67 1.20
N ALA A 361 8.56 12.02 1.34
CA ALA A 361 9.56 12.39 2.35
C ALA A 361 10.11 13.82 2.17
N GLU A 362 10.34 14.24 0.93
CA GLU A 362 10.84 15.58 0.60
C GLU A 362 9.74 16.66 0.59
N GLY A 363 8.48 16.25 0.68
CA GLY A 363 7.33 17.15 0.60
C GLY A 363 7.23 17.88 -0.75
N ASP A 364 7.70 17.24 -1.82
CA ASP A 364 7.65 17.72 -3.20
C ASP A 364 6.70 16.91 -4.10
N ARG A 365 6.01 15.91 -3.52
CA ARG A 365 4.90 15.18 -4.13
C ARG A 365 3.73 15.16 -3.16
N LEU A 366 2.55 15.52 -3.65
CA LEU A 366 1.29 15.53 -2.90
C LEU A 366 0.25 14.73 -3.69
N ALA A 367 -0.19 13.59 -3.13
CA ALA A 367 -1.29 12.79 -3.68
C ALA A 367 -2.57 13.11 -2.91
N VAL A 368 -3.66 13.44 -3.61
CA VAL A 368 -4.96 13.85 -3.03
C VAL A 368 -6.09 13.06 -3.65
N GLY A 369 -6.94 12.44 -2.82
CA GLY A 369 -8.14 11.75 -3.29
C GLY A 369 -9.27 12.74 -3.55
N VAL A 370 -10.00 12.54 -4.65
CA VAL A 370 -11.16 13.34 -5.06
C VAL A 370 -12.42 12.49 -5.01
N GLY A 371 -13.43 12.98 -4.28
CA GLY A 371 -14.74 12.34 -4.17
C GLY A 371 -15.89 13.34 -4.37
N PHE A 372 -17.13 12.85 -4.40
CA PHE A 372 -18.29 13.71 -4.61
C PHE A 372 -18.75 14.42 -3.33
N TYR A 373 -19.08 15.71 -3.45
CA TYR A 373 -19.67 16.52 -2.38
C TYR A 373 -20.96 15.86 -1.86
N LYS A 374 -21.06 15.64 -0.54
CA LYS A 374 -22.17 14.95 0.17
C LYS A 374 -22.37 13.46 -0.14
N SER A 375 -21.54 12.84 -0.97
CA SER A 375 -21.48 11.38 -1.12
C SER A 375 -20.16 10.87 -0.57
N THR A 376 -20.19 10.28 0.63
CA THR A 376 -18.98 9.77 1.31
C THR A 376 -18.38 8.54 0.66
N ASN A 377 -19.01 8.00 -0.40
CA ASN A 377 -18.79 6.62 -0.84
C ASN A 377 -18.29 6.46 -2.28
N ILE A 378 -18.00 7.56 -2.99
CA ILE A 378 -17.55 7.52 -4.38
C ILE A 378 -16.33 8.43 -4.53
N VAL A 379 -15.19 7.99 -3.99
CA VAL A 379 -13.89 8.45 -4.47
C VAL A 379 -13.61 7.68 -5.77
N ARG A 380 -13.19 8.40 -6.81
CA ARG A 380 -12.95 7.82 -8.14
C ARG A 380 -11.61 8.16 -8.72
N GLU A 381 -10.97 9.19 -8.17
CA GLU A 381 -9.80 9.81 -8.76
C GLU A 381 -8.81 10.20 -7.68
N VAL A 382 -7.53 10.03 -7.99
CA VAL A 382 -6.41 10.51 -7.17
C VAL A 382 -5.58 11.42 -8.06
N TYR A 383 -5.24 12.60 -7.56
CA TYR A 383 -4.41 13.56 -8.25
C TYR A 383 -3.05 13.65 -7.56
N LEU A 384 -1.98 13.61 -8.34
CA LEU A 384 -0.60 13.77 -7.87
C LEU A 384 -0.02 15.07 -8.38
N TYR A 385 0.20 15.99 -7.45
CA TYR A 385 0.88 17.26 -7.67
C TYR A 385 2.37 17.09 -7.44
N THR A 386 3.18 17.77 -8.26
CA THR A 386 4.64 17.70 -8.21
C THR A 386 5.23 19.09 -8.09
N ARG A 387 6.19 19.25 -7.17
CA ARG A 387 7.02 20.44 -7.04
C ARG A 387 8.37 20.20 -7.68
N THR A 388 8.74 21.05 -8.64
CA THR A 388 10.06 21.01 -9.30
C THR A 388 10.70 22.39 -9.16
N ASN A 389 11.96 22.44 -8.71
CA ASN A 389 12.70 23.70 -8.51
C ASN A 389 11.93 24.74 -7.66
N GLY A 390 11.22 24.26 -6.63
CA GLY A 390 10.44 25.12 -5.73
C GLY A 390 9.04 25.49 -6.22
N ILE A 391 8.66 25.15 -7.46
CA ILE A 391 7.37 25.52 -8.05
C ILE A 391 6.47 24.28 -8.15
N TRP A 392 5.26 24.37 -7.61
CA TRP A 392 4.24 23.32 -7.76
C TRP A 392 3.54 23.44 -9.11
N ASP A 393 3.52 22.36 -9.87
CA ASP A 393 2.66 22.23 -11.04
C ASP A 393 1.23 21.97 -10.57
N ARG A 394 0.42 23.03 -10.53
CA ARG A 394 -0.99 23.00 -10.12
C ARG A 394 -1.94 22.81 -11.31
N GLU A 395 -1.43 23.02 -12.52
CA GLU A 395 -2.24 23.03 -13.75
C GLU A 395 -2.26 21.65 -14.42
N ASN A 396 -1.18 20.88 -14.28
CA ASN A 396 -1.04 19.57 -14.93
C ASN A 396 -0.74 18.43 -13.92
N PRO A 397 -1.57 18.23 -12.88
CA PRO A 397 -1.41 17.09 -11.99
C PRO A 397 -1.63 15.77 -12.72
N ILE A 398 -0.91 14.73 -12.29
CA ILE A 398 -1.12 13.37 -12.83
C ILE A 398 -2.40 12.81 -12.21
N LYS A 399 -3.32 12.37 -13.05
CA LYS A 399 -4.59 11.77 -12.65
C LYS A 399 -4.53 10.26 -12.67
N PHE A 400 -4.91 9.62 -11.57
CA PHE A 400 -5.14 8.20 -11.45
C PHE A 400 -6.65 7.97 -11.29
N SER A 401 -7.21 7.08 -12.10
CA SER A 401 -8.63 6.71 -12.05
C SER A 401 -8.78 5.23 -11.73
N ALA A 402 -9.96 4.86 -11.22
CA ALA A 402 -10.40 3.47 -11.15
C ALA A 402 -10.20 2.75 -12.51
N PRO A 403 -9.50 1.60 -12.57
CA PRO A 403 -9.23 0.89 -13.82
C PRO A 403 -10.46 0.34 -14.56
N SER A 404 -11.56 0.11 -13.85
CA SER A 404 -12.82 -0.40 -14.41
C SER A 404 -14.03 0.08 -13.61
N SER A 405 -15.23 -0.06 -14.18
CA SER A 405 -16.47 0.48 -13.60
C SER A 405 -16.96 -0.25 -12.34
N ASP A 406 -16.51 -1.50 -12.12
CA ASP A 406 -16.80 -2.31 -10.93
C ASP A 406 -15.93 -1.94 -9.72
N VAL A 407 -14.92 -1.08 -9.90
CA VAL A 407 -14.07 -0.60 -8.82
C VAL A 407 -14.75 0.57 -8.12
N THR A 408 -15.17 0.36 -6.88
CA THR A 408 -15.78 1.38 -6.02
C THR A 408 -14.81 1.84 -4.92
N TYR A 409 -15.06 3.04 -4.37
CA TYR A 409 -14.23 3.66 -3.33
C TYR A 409 -12.73 3.82 -3.69
N PHE A 410 -12.39 3.94 -4.96
CA PHE A 410 -11.00 4.14 -5.41
C PHE A 410 -10.43 5.44 -4.86
N GLY A 411 -9.37 5.38 -4.06
CA GLY A 411 -8.79 6.55 -3.39
C GLY A 411 -9.28 6.77 -1.96
N ARG A 412 -9.99 5.80 -1.36
CA ARG A 412 -10.40 5.86 0.06
C ARG A 412 -9.24 5.79 1.05
N ALA A 413 -8.10 5.28 0.59
CA ALA A 413 -6.83 5.28 1.32
C ALA A 413 -5.70 5.52 0.30
N ILE A 414 -4.75 6.37 0.64
CA ILE A 414 -3.68 6.83 -0.26
C ILE A 414 -2.39 6.92 0.55
N GLU A 415 -1.32 6.33 0.02
CA GLU A 415 0.01 6.45 0.61
C GLU A 415 1.08 6.50 -0.48
N LEU A 416 1.97 7.49 -0.40
CA LEU A 416 3.20 7.58 -1.18
C LEU A 416 4.35 6.96 -0.39
N ASN A 417 5.32 6.34 -1.09
CA ASN A 417 6.60 6.04 -0.45
C ASN A 417 7.46 7.30 -0.31
N ASP A 418 8.58 7.22 0.41
CA ASP A 418 9.47 8.37 0.67
C ASP A 418 9.91 9.08 -0.62
N ALA A 419 10.27 8.31 -1.66
CA ALA A 419 10.72 8.86 -2.93
C ALA A 419 9.58 9.49 -3.76
N GLY A 420 8.32 9.18 -3.45
CA GLY A 420 7.16 9.59 -4.24
C GLY A 420 7.06 8.91 -5.61
N ASP A 421 7.78 7.80 -5.82
CA ASP A 421 7.79 7.01 -7.06
C ASP A 421 6.94 5.73 -6.96
N ARG A 422 6.32 5.49 -5.80
CA ARG A 422 5.30 4.47 -5.57
C ARG A 422 4.08 5.10 -4.91
N LEU A 423 2.91 4.70 -5.37
CA LEU A 423 1.61 5.15 -4.86
C LEU A 423 0.72 3.94 -4.62
N ALA A 424 0.31 3.72 -3.37
CA ALA A 424 -0.71 2.74 -3.03
C ALA A 424 -2.07 3.43 -2.91
N VAL A 425 -3.08 2.89 -3.58
CA VAL A 425 -4.45 3.40 -3.61
C VAL A 425 -5.42 2.30 -3.20
N GLY A 426 -6.07 2.48 -2.06
CA GLY A 426 -7.13 1.60 -1.58
C GLY A 426 -8.45 1.81 -2.33
N ALA A 427 -9.16 0.71 -2.55
CA ALA A 427 -10.51 0.66 -3.09
C ALA A 427 -11.32 -0.42 -2.33
N ALA A 428 -12.59 -0.63 -2.65
CA ALA A 428 -13.35 -1.75 -2.09
C ALA A 428 -12.82 -3.09 -2.60
N SER A 429 -12.54 -4.02 -1.68
CA SER A 429 -11.98 -5.36 -1.94
C SER A 429 -10.62 -5.41 -2.62
N ARG A 430 -9.97 -4.26 -2.86
CA ARG A 430 -8.72 -4.24 -3.61
C ARG A 430 -7.83 -3.04 -3.29
N VAL A 431 -6.55 -3.17 -3.60
CA VAL A 431 -5.55 -2.10 -3.54
C VAL A 431 -4.79 -2.08 -4.86
N TYR A 432 -4.59 -0.89 -5.41
CA TYR A 432 -3.76 -0.67 -6.59
C TYR A 432 -2.42 -0.07 -6.19
N VAL A 433 -1.34 -0.59 -6.76
CA VAL A 433 0.00 -0.04 -6.56
C VAL A 433 0.55 0.43 -7.89
N TYR A 434 0.76 1.73 -7.98
CA TYR A 434 1.34 2.41 -9.12
C TYR A 434 2.84 2.63 -8.86
N THR A 435 3.60 2.54 -9.94
CA THR A 435 5.05 2.66 -9.99
C THR A 435 5.43 3.66 -11.06
N CYS A 436 6.23 4.64 -10.68
CA CYS A 436 6.91 5.54 -11.59
C CYS A 436 8.28 4.97 -11.94
N LEU A 437 8.55 4.78 -13.22
CA LEU A 437 9.87 4.42 -13.73
C LEU A 437 10.22 5.38 -14.86
N ASN A 438 11.39 6.03 -14.79
CA ASN A 438 11.82 7.03 -15.78
C ASN A 438 10.77 8.13 -16.02
N ASN A 439 10.19 8.67 -14.94
CA ASN A 439 9.12 9.67 -14.96
C ASN A 439 7.82 9.24 -15.65
N LYS A 440 7.64 7.93 -15.93
CA LYS A 440 6.40 7.37 -16.46
C LYS A 440 5.74 6.46 -15.43
N TRP A 441 4.51 6.79 -15.07
CA TRP A 441 3.68 5.95 -14.21
C TRP A 441 3.01 4.85 -15.03
N ASN A 442 2.93 3.64 -14.47
CA ASN A 442 2.18 2.51 -15.04
C ASN A 442 0.66 2.64 -14.82
N ILE A 443 0.07 3.78 -15.18
CA ILE A 443 -1.35 4.09 -14.91
C ILE A 443 -2.30 3.05 -15.54
N GLU A 444 -1.95 2.54 -16.71
CA GLU A 444 -2.76 1.58 -17.47
C GLU A 444 -2.67 0.14 -16.91
N THR A 445 -1.55 -0.20 -16.27
CA THR A 445 -1.26 -1.56 -15.77
C THR A 445 -0.69 -1.50 -14.35
N PRO A 446 -1.46 -1.00 -13.37
CA PRO A 446 -1.06 -1.04 -11.98
C PRO A 446 -1.02 -2.48 -11.47
N ILE A 447 -0.30 -2.70 -10.38
CA ILE A 447 -0.40 -3.95 -9.65
C ILE A 447 -1.73 -3.92 -8.90
N GLU A 448 -2.62 -4.85 -9.20
CA GLU A 448 -3.86 -5.06 -8.45
C GLU A 448 -3.67 -6.13 -7.38
N ILE A 449 -4.04 -5.80 -6.15
CA ILE A 449 -4.03 -6.71 -5.00
C ILE A 449 -5.47 -6.88 -4.55
N LEU A 450 -6.03 -8.06 -4.75
CA LEU A 450 -7.38 -8.43 -4.33
C LEU A 450 -7.39 -8.87 -2.85
N ASP A 451 -8.53 -8.71 -2.18
CA ASP A 451 -8.74 -9.21 -0.82
C ASP A 451 -8.44 -10.72 -0.76
N PRO A 452 -7.41 -11.15 0.00
CA PRO A 452 -7.05 -12.55 0.10
C PRO A 452 -8.10 -13.43 0.80
N SER A 453 -9.09 -12.82 1.48
CA SER A 453 -10.13 -13.55 2.20
C SER A 453 -11.12 -14.25 1.26
N GLY A 454 -11.31 -13.71 0.05
CA GLY A 454 -12.31 -14.19 -0.91
C GLY A 454 -13.76 -14.10 -0.40
N ASN A 455 -14.02 -13.35 0.69
CA ASN A 455 -15.34 -13.29 1.29
C ASN A 455 -16.23 -12.28 0.54
N SER A 456 -17.18 -12.79 -0.24
CA SER A 456 -18.15 -12.00 -1.02
C SER A 456 -19.11 -11.18 -0.17
N ASP A 457 -19.16 -11.41 1.14
CA ASP A 457 -20.14 -10.78 2.01
C ASP A 457 -19.59 -9.56 2.76
N ASN A 458 -18.29 -9.25 2.58
CA ASN A 458 -17.55 -8.18 3.24
C ASN A 458 -16.78 -7.29 2.23
N LEU A 459 -17.37 -7.08 1.04
CA LEU A 459 -16.73 -6.47 -0.14
C LEU A 459 -16.11 -5.08 0.10
N ASP A 460 -16.54 -4.34 1.12
CA ASP A 460 -16.01 -2.98 1.37
C ASP A 460 -14.93 -2.94 2.48
N SER A 461 -14.48 -4.09 2.99
CA SER A 461 -13.65 -4.14 4.21
C SER A 461 -12.15 -3.99 3.96
N PHE A 462 -11.62 -4.62 2.90
CA PHE A 462 -10.20 -4.59 2.53
C PHE A 462 -9.83 -3.31 1.78
N GLY A 463 -8.65 -2.74 2.05
CA GLY A 463 -8.17 -1.51 1.38
C GLY A 463 -8.64 -0.22 2.05
N GLY A 464 -9.14 -0.28 3.29
CA GLY A 464 -9.64 0.89 4.03
C GLY A 464 -8.53 1.70 4.70
N ALA A 465 -7.41 1.05 5.00
CA ALA A 465 -6.18 1.66 5.47
C ALA A 465 -5.01 1.02 4.70
N VAL A 466 -4.08 1.84 4.23
CA VAL A 466 -2.87 1.39 3.54
C VAL A 466 -1.66 2.08 4.15
N GLY A 467 -0.53 1.38 4.21
CA GLY A 467 0.74 1.95 4.64
C GLY A 467 1.90 1.34 3.86
N LEU A 468 2.83 2.18 3.40
CA LEU A 468 4.03 1.76 2.69
C LEU A 468 5.26 1.96 3.56
N ASN A 469 6.29 1.13 3.36
CA ASN A 469 7.63 1.45 3.85
C ASN A 469 8.33 2.45 2.91
N LYS A 470 9.50 2.95 3.31
CA LYS A 470 10.30 3.95 2.55
C LYS A 470 10.53 3.56 1.10
N ALA A 471 10.81 2.28 0.86
CA ALA A 471 11.10 1.77 -0.48
C ALA A 471 9.84 1.47 -1.32
N GLY A 472 8.65 1.47 -0.70
CA GLY A 472 7.41 1.01 -1.33
C GLY A 472 7.36 -0.49 -1.62
N THR A 473 8.24 -1.29 -0.99
CA THR A 473 8.33 -2.75 -1.20
C THR A 473 7.48 -3.55 -0.21
N SER A 474 7.12 -2.96 0.91
CA SER A 474 6.26 -3.57 1.93
C SER A 474 5.00 -2.72 2.07
N LEU A 475 3.85 -3.36 1.94
CA LEU A 475 2.53 -2.73 1.98
C LEU A 475 1.71 -3.39 3.09
N ALA A 476 1.26 -2.60 4.07
CA ALA A 476 0.26 -3.02 5.04
C ALA A 476 -1.13 -2.59 4.57
N VAL A 477 -2.12 -3.47 4.66
CA VAL A 477 -3.51 -3.21 4.27
C VAL A 477 -4.46 -3.67 5.38
N GLY A 478 -5.28 -2.75 5.89
CA GLY A 478 -6.33 -3.05 6.86
C GLY A 478 -7.56 -3.69 6.23
N VAL A 479 -8.18 -4.61 6.97
CA VAL A 479 -9.50 -5.21 6.70
C VAL A 479 -10.37 -5.02 7.92
N ILE A 480 -11.34 -4.12 7.79
CA ILE A 480 -12.24 -3.77 8.88
C ILE A 480 -13.56 -4.49 8.65
N SER A 481 -13.79 -5.58 9.40
CA SER A 481 -15.08 -6.27 9.34
C SER A 481 -16.11 -5.48 10.13
N MET A 482 -17.24 -5.18 9.48
CA MET A 482 -18.38 -4.56 10.13
C MET A 482 -19.32 -5.59 10.78
N LYS A 483 -19.15 -6.90 10.54
CA LYS A 483 -20.03 -7.94 11.11
C LYS A 483 -19.58 -8.37 12.51
N ILE A 484 -20.54 -8.79 13.33
CA ILE A 484 -20.33 -9.31 14.68
C ILE A 484 -20.53 -10.84 14.59
N GLY A 485 -19.48 -11.63 14.88
CA GLY A 485 -19.54 -13.09 14.96
C GLY A 485 -18.62 -13.86 13.99
N SER A 486 -18.25 -15.09 14.40
CA SER A 486 -17.33 -16.06 13.77
C SER A 486 -15.88 -15.59 13.49
N ALA A 487 -14.89 -16.44 13.78
CA ALA A 487 -13.47 -16.13 13.62
C ALA A 487 -13.02 -15.93 12.14
N SER A 488 -13.79 -16.43 11.18
CA SER A 488 -13.58 -16.21 9.74
C SER A 488 -13.86 -14.78 9.29
N GLU A 489 -14.63 -14.02 10.05
CA GLU A 489 -15.01 -12.63 9.76
C GLU A 489 -14.24 -11.60 10.60
N ALA A 490 -13.16 -12.02 11.28
CA ALA A 490 -12.38 -11.14 12.14
C ALA A 490 -11.64 -10.06 11.33
N SER A 491 -11.65 -8.82 11.85
CA SER A 491 -10.82 -7.72 11.34
C SER A 491 -9.34 -8.13 11.32
N ALA A 492 -8.62 -7.75 10.27
CA ALA A 492 -7.27 -8.22 10.00
C ALA A 492 -6.39 -7.13 9.39
N VAL A 493 -5.08 -7.33 9.42
CA VAL A 493 -4.12 -6.58 8.61
C VAL A 493 -3.32 -7.57 7.78
N TYR A 494 -3.26 -7.33 6.47
CA TYR A 494 -2.40 -8.06 5.56
C TYR A 494 -1.12 -7.25 5.30
N ILE A 495 0.02 -7.93 5.32
CA ILE A 495 1.31 -7.35 4.94
C ILE A 495 1.79 -8.07 3.69
N PHE A 496 1.94 -7.32 2.61
CA PHE A 496 2.46 -7.77 1.33
C PHE A 496 3.90 -7.29 1.19
N GLU A 497 4.83 -8.23 1.06
CA GLU A 497 6.26 -7.95 0.89
C GLU A 497 6.68 -8.13 -0.57
N ASN A 498 7.72 -7.43 -1.01
CA ASN A 498 8.20 -7.44 -2.39
C ASN A 498 7.15 -6.99 -3.42
N VAL A 499 6.29 -6.05 -3.03
CA VAL A 499 5.46 -5.33 -3.99
C VAL A 499 6.42 -4.56 -4.91
N LYS A 500 6.53 -4.98 -6.16
CA LYS A 500 7.49 -4.46 -7.12
C LYS A 500 6.85 -4.23 -8.45
#